data_AF-A0A966PIB8-F1
#
_entry.id   AF-A0A966PIB8-F1
#
_cell.length_a   1.000
_cell.length_b   1.000
_cell.length_c   1.000
_cell.angle_alpha   90.00
_cell.angle_beta   90.00
_cell.angle_gamma   90.00
#
_symmetry.space_group_name_H-M   'P 1'
#
loop_
_entity.id
_entity.type
_entity.pdbx_description
1 polymer ?
#
loop_
_entity_poly.entity_id
_entity_poly.type
_entity_poly.pdbx_seq_one_letter_code
_entity_poly.pdbx_strand_id
1 'polypeptide(L)'
;MQACRKYLQKKNRRVTFEWALIKDVNDTPRDARELAKLCKSLKPSAHVNLIPLNPTPGYLTKGSAPEEVREFADQLIDLGVNATVRRNRGTDIDAACGQLAAGQPVAITSRSIVG
;
A
#
# COMPACT_ATOMS: atom_id res chain seq x y z
N MET A 1 3.02 -14.44 -4.19
CA MET A 1 4.44 -14.60 -4.63
C MET A 1 4.67 -15.60 -5.75
N GLN A 2 4.11 -16.82 -5.73
CA GLN A 2 4.35 -17.82 -6.80
C GLN A 2 3.89 -17.35 -8.19
N ALA A 3 2.74 -16.68 -8.28
CA ALA A 3 2.25 -16.07 -9.53
C ALA A 3 3.19 -14.97 -10.05
N CYS A 4 3.71 -14.11 -9.16
CA CYS A 4 4.69 -13.08 -9.51
C CYS A 4 5.98 -13.68 -10.10
N ARG A 5 6.47 -14.78 -9.49
CA ARG A 5 7.65 -15.51 -10.01
C ARG A 5 7.41 -16.07 -11.41
N LYS A 6 6.25 -16.71 -11.64
CA LYS A 6 5.85 -17.22 -12.98
C LYS A 6 5.76 -16.10 -14.02
N TYR A 7 5.21 -14.94 -13.64
CA TYR A 7 5.14 -13.77 -14.53
C TYR A 7 6.53 -13.25 -14.90
N LEU A 8 7.43 -13.10 -13.93
CA LEU A 8 8.80 -12.64 -14.15
C LEU A 8 9.56 -13.57 -15.10
N GLN A 9 9.46 -14.88 -14.90
CA GLN A 9 10.09 -15.88 -15.77
C GLN A 9 9.62 -15.79 -17.23
N LYS A 10 8.35 -15.41 -17.45
CA LYS A 10 7.76 -15.35 -18.80
C LYS A 10 7.96 -14.00 -19.51
N LYS A 11 8.08 -12.90 -18.76
CA LYS A 11 8.02 -11.54 -19.31
C LYS A 11 9.25 -10.68 -19.05
N ASN A 12 10.17 -11.10 -18.18
CA ASN A 12 11.37 -10.37 -17.79
C ASN A 12 11.13 -8.89 -17.39
N ARG A 13 9.96 -8.58 -16.81
CA ARG A 13 9.57 -7.22 -16.38
C ARG A 13 9.50 -7.17 -14.87
N ARG A 14 10.26 -6.26 -14.24
CA ARG A 14 10.25 -6.02 -12.79
C ARG A 14 8.82 -5.80 -12.29
N VAL A 15 8.46 -6.47 -11.20
CA VAL A 15 7.18 -6.33 -10.52
C VAL A 15 7.22 -5.08 -9.62
N THR A 16 6.12 -4.33 -9.59
CA THR A 16 5.91 -3.25 -8.64
C THR A 16 4.78 -3.63 -7.69
N PHE A 17 5.02 -3.52 -6.38
CA PHE A 17 3.97 -3.62 -5.37
C PHE A 17 3.47 -2.22 -5.02
N GLU A 18 2.16 -2.05 -4.97
CA GLU A 18 1.53 -0.86 -4.40
C GLU A 18 1.22 -1.15 -2.93
N TRP A 19 1.68 -0.29 -2.02
CA TRP A 19 1.55 -0.46 -0.57
C TRP A 19 0.90 0.78 0.03
N ALA A 20 -0.38 0.67 0.41
CA ALA A 20 -1.08 1.72 1.12
C ALA A 20 -0.67 1.72 2.59
N LEU A 21 -0.10 2.83 3.06
CA LEU A 21 0.37 2.98 4.44
C LEU A 21 -0.78 3.44 5.33
N ILE A 22 -1.12 2.59 6.30
CA ILE A 22 -2.15 2.78 7.31
C ILE A 22 -1.45 2.90 8.66
N LYS A 23 -1.72 4.00 9.35
CA LYS A 23 -1.13 4.33 10.65
C LYS A 23 -1.35 3.20 11.65
N ASP A 24 -0.27 2.75 12.28
CA ASP A 24 -0.23 1.73 13.34
C ASP A 24 -0.73 0.33 12.91
N VAL A 25 -0.92 0.10 11.61
CA VAL A 25 -1.42 -1.17 11.07
C VAL A 25 -0.37 -1.87 10.21
N ASN A 26 0.30 -1.14 9.32
CA ASN A 26 1.26 -1.72 8.38
C ASN A 26 2.43 -0.78 8.03
N ASP A 27 2.73 0.17 8.92
CA ASP A 27 3.72 1.23 8.77
C ASP A 27 4.86 1.13 9.81
N THR A 28 5.05 -0.04 10.43
CA THR A 28 6.09 -0.24 11.45
C THR A 28 7.43 -0.69 10.85
N PRO A 29 8.56 -0.55 11.57
CA PRO A 29 9.85 -1.09 11.12
C PRO A 29 9.86 -2.61 10.93
N ARG A 30 8.95 -3.33 11.60
CA ARG A 30 8.78 -4.77 11.39
C ARG A 30 8.17 -5.03 10.00
N ASP A 31 7.16 -4.27 9.62
CA ASP A 31 6.49 -4.40 8.32
C ASP A 31 7.46 -4.10 7.18
N ALA A 32 8.32 -3.07 7.32
CA ALA A 32 9.36 -2.76 6.36
C ALA A 32 10.32 -3.95 6.13
N ARG A 33 10.75 -4.63 7.20
CA ARG A 33 11.62 -5.82 7.11
C ARG A 33 10.92 -6.99 6.44
N GLU A 34 9.67 -7.26 6.79
CA GLU A 34 8.89 -8.35 6.20
C GLU A 34 8.62 -8.10 4.70
N LEU A 35 8.23 -6.88 4.34
CA LEU A 35 8.02 -6.45 2.96
C LEU A 35 9.32 -6.53 2.15
N ALA A 36 10.45 -6.11 2.72
CA ALA A 36 11.73 -6.16 2.05
C ALA A 36 12.15 -7.61 1.73
N LYS A 37 11.94 -8.53 2.68
CA LYS A 37 12.20 -9.97 2.48
C LYS A 37 11.36 -10.53 1.33
N LEU A 38 10.09 -10.15 1.24
CA LEU A 38 9.21 -10.56 0.15
C LEU A 38 9.70 -10.02 -1.20
N CYS A 39 10.01 -8.73 -1.29
CA CYS A 39 10.47 -8.09 -2.52
C CYS A 39 11.76 -8.72 -3.07
N LYS A 40 12.73 -8.98 -2.18
CA LYS A 40 14.03 -9.57 -2.54
C LYS A 40 13.95 -11.05 -2.91
N SER A 41 12.85 -11.74 -2.58
CA SER A 41 12.61 -13.12 -3.03
C SER A 41 12.28 -13.22 -4.53
N LEU A 42 12.07 -12.09 -5.21
CA LEU A 42 11.87 -11.99 -6.65
C LEU A 42 13.18 -11.60 -7.34
N LYS A 43 13.39 -12.11 -8.56
CA LYS A 43 14.55 -11.77 -9.41
C LYS A 43 14.06 -11.35 -10.80
N PRO A 44 14.31 -10.11 -11.24
CA PRO A 44 14.85 -8.98 -10.46
C PRO A 44 13.99 -8.62 -9.24
N SER A 45 14.60 -7.99 -8.23
CA SER A 45 13.91 -7.54 -7.01
C SER A 45 12.75 -6.63 -7.36
N ALA A 46 11.63 -6.77 -6.65
CA ALA A 46 10.48 -5.91 -6.85
C ALA A 46 10.76 -4.45 -6.43
N HIS A 47 10.00 -3.55 -7.03
CA HIS A 47 9.89 -2.15 -6.63
C HIS A 47 8.66 -1.96 -5.73
N VAL A 48 8.71 -1.01 -4.80
CA VAL A 48 7.57 -0.65 -3.95
C VAL A 48 7.12 0.78 -4.23
N ASN A 49 5.84 0.96 -4.53
CA ASN A 49 5.17 2.25 -4.57
C ASN A 49 4.39 2.42 -3.27
N LEU A 50 4.84 3.31 -2.40
CA LEU A 50 4.13 3.68 -1.18
C LEU A 50 3.02 4.67 -1.53
N ILE A 51 1.80 4.39 -1.07
CA ILE A 51 0.62 5.23 -1.27
C ILE A 51 0.23 5.83 0.09
N PRO A 52 0.43 7.13 0.30
CA PRO A 52 -0.15 7.83 1.45
C PRO A 52 -1.67 7.81 1.33
N LEU A 53 -2.36 7.30 2.34
CA LEU A 53 -3.83 7.31 2.35
C LEU A 53 -4.35 8.71 2.65
N ASN A 54 -5.23 9.20 1.80
CA ASN A 54 -6.05 10.37 2.12
C ASN A 54 -7.16 9.94 3.11
N PRO A 55 -7.59 10.84 4.00
CA PRO A 55 -8.77 10.60 4.83
C PRO A 55 -10.00 10.34 3.95
N THR A 56 -10.68 9.22 4.17
CA THR A 56 -11.94 8.89 3.49
C THR A 56 -13.10 9.04 4.48
N PRO A 57 -14.09 9.92 4.22
CA PRO A 57 -15.26 10.05 5.08
C PRO A 57 -15.94 8.69 5.30
N GLY A 58 -16.21 8.32 6.56
CA GLY A 58 -16.87 7.07 6.92
C GLY A 58 -15.95 5.86 7.11
N TYR A 59 -14.64 5.98 6.88
CA TYR A 59 -13.65 4.96 7.22
C TYR A 59 -12.78 5.39 8.39
N LEU A 60 -12.55 4.48 9.35
CA LEU A 60 -11.70 4.72 10.53
C LEU A 60 -10.20 4.65 10.22
N THR A 61 -9.81 4.20 9.03
CA THR A 61 -8.41 4.03 8.64
C THR A 61 -7.76 5.38 8.42
N LYS A 62 -6.76 5.70 9.24
CA LYS A 62 -5.93 6.89 9.11
C LYS A 62 -4.67 6.55 8.32
N GLY A 63 -4.31 7.38 7.35
CA GLY A 63 -3.00 7.29 6.69
C GLY A 63 -1.86 7.69 7.62
N SER A 64 -0.70 7.06 7.46
CA SER A 64 0.52 7.48 8.17
C SER A 64 0.89 8.92 7.79
N ALA A 65 1.54 9.63 8.70
CA ALA A 65 1.94 11.01 8.47
C ALA A 65 3.01 11.10 7.35
N PRO A 66 3.13 12.23 6.63
CA PRO A 66 4.06 12.35 5.52
C PRO A 66 5.53 12.03 5.88
N GLU A 67 5.95 12.36 7.10
CA GLU A 67 7.25 12.00 7.67
C GLU A 67 7.40 10.49 7.88
N GLU A 68 6.42 9.83 8.50
CA GLU A 68 6.43 8.38 8.72
C GLU A 68 6.47 7.61 7.39
N VAL A 69 5.75 8.10 6.37
CA VAL A 69 5.80 7.53 5.01
C VAL A 69 7.19 7.63 4.40
N ARG A 70 7.89 8.76 4.60
CA ARG A 70 9.27 8.94 4.11
C ARG A 70 10.23 8.04 4.87
N GLU A 71 10.13 7.99 6.19
CA GLU A 71 10.95 7.10 7.02
C GLU A 71 10.76 5.62 6.64
N PHE A 72 9.53 5.20 6.34
CA PHE A 72 9.27 3.85 5.86
C PHE A 72 9.91 3.59 4.48
N ALA A 73 9.88 4.59 3.59
CA ALA A 73 10.55 4.52 2.29
C ALA A 73 12.07 4.36 2.45
N ASP A 74 12.67 5.16 3.33
CA ASP A 74 14.11 5.13 3.60
C ASP A 74 14.52 3.78 4.20
N GLN A 75 13.73 3.24 5.13
CA GLN A 75 13.95 1.90 5.68
C GLN A 75 13.92 0.80 4.60
N LEU A 76 13.00 0.87 3.63
CA LEU A 76 12.98 -0.09 2.52
C LEU A 76 14.22 0.03 1.63
N ILE A 77 14.66 1.26 1.36
CA ILE A 77 15.87 1.55 0.57
C ILE A 77 17.11 1.01 1.27
N ASP A 78 17.25 1.24 2.58
CA ASP A 78 18.35 0.72 3.41
C ASP A 78 18.38 -0.82 3.45
N LEU A 79 17.21 -1.46 3.36
CA LEU A 79 17.08 -2.92 3.26
C LEU A 79 17.37 -3.47 1.85
N GLY A 80 17.65 -2.58 0.88
CA GLY A 80 18.00 -2.89 -0.50
C GLY A 80 16.79 -3.09 -1.41
N VAL A 81 15.66 -2.46 -1.11
CA VAL A 81 14.45 -2.46 -1.94
C VAL A 81 14.20 -1.06 -2.47
N ASN A 82 14.10 -0.94 -3.79
CA ASN A 82 13.73 0.34 -4.40
C ASN A 82 12.29 0.69 -4.01
N ALA A 83 12.13 1.86 -3.39
CA ALA A 83 10.84 2.39 -2.98
C ALA A 83 10.65 3.81 -3.52
N THR A 84 9.40 4.17 -3.84
CA THR A 84 9.00 5.54 -4.17
C THR A 84 7.68 5.88 -3.50
N VAL A 85 7.57 7.09 -2.97
CA VAL A 85 6.31 7.62 -2.46
C VAL A 85 5.51 8.22 -3.60
N ARG A 86 4.28 7.74 -3.83
CA ARG A 86 3.37 8.36 -4.80
C ARG A 86 3.01 9.76 -4.33
N ARG A 87 3.18 10.75 -5.21
CA ARG A 87 2.60 12.07 -5.00
C ARG A 87 1.11 11.99 -5.27
N ASN A 88 0.29 12.36 -4.28
CA ASN A 88 -1.15 12.51 -4.47
C ASN A 88 -1.37 13.71 -5.41
N ARG A 89 -1.67 13.43 -6.68
CA ARG A 89 -2.17 14.45 -7.61
C ARG A 89 -3.67 14.54 -7.38
N GLY A 90 -4.19 15.70 -6.95
CA GLY A 90 -5.62 15.94 -6.82
C GLY A 90 -6.18 16.03 -5.41
N THR A 91 -5.44 16.55 -4.42
CA THR A 91 -6.07 16.96 -3.14
C THR A 91 -7.06 18.12 -3.31
N ASP A 92 -7.10 18.75 -4.48
CA ASP A 92 -7.99 19.88 -4.79
C ASP A 92 -9.32 19.45 -5.44
N ILE A 93 -9.46 18.18 -5.80
CA ILE A 93 -10.66 17.59 -6.44
C ILE A 93 -10.77 16.16 -5.94
N ASP A 94 -11.85 15.79 -5.25
CA ASP A 94 -12.14 14.44 -4.72
C ASP A 94 -12.08 13.30 -5.78
N ALA A 95 -10.89 13.01 -6.29
CA ALA A 95 -10.54 12.03 -7.30
C ALA A 95 -9.32 11.18 -6.91
N ALA A 96 -8.98 11.12 -5.62
CA ALA A 96 -7.97 10.21 -5.10
C ALA A 96 -8.43 8.74 -5.23
N CYS A 97 -7.49 7.84 -5.53
CA CYS A 97 -7.76 6.40 -5.63
C CYS A 97 -8.44 5.88 -4.35
N GLY A 98 -9.68 5.39 -4.49
CA GLY A 98 -10.58 5.03 -3.38
C GLY A 98 -11.93 5.76 -3.42
N GLN A 99 -12.03 6.87 -4.15
CA GLN A 99 -13.25 7.71 -4.22
C GLN A 99 -14.24 7.32 -5.33
N LEU A 100 -13.98 6.28 -6.13
CA LEU A 100 -14.87 5.77 -7.18
C LEU A 100 -16.12 5.00 -6.66
N ALA A 101 -16.56 5.29 -5.43
CA ALA A 101 -17.77 4.71 -4.83
C ALA A 101 -18.84 5.77 -4.48
N ALA A 102 -18.76 6.97 -5.04
CA ALA A 102 -19.83 7.97 -4.91
C ALA A 102 -20.97 7.66 -5.89
N GLY A 103 -21.80 6.67 -5.58
CA GLY A 103 -23.00 6.40 -6.39
C GLY A 103 -23.97 5.34 -5.88
N GLN A 104 -23.56 4.45 -4.97
CA GLN A 104 -24.49 3.49 -4.38
C GLN A 104 -24.34 3.41 -2.87
N PRO A 105 -25.41 3.65 -2.09
CA PRO A 105 -25.39 3.46 -0.65
C PRO A 105 -25.23 1.96 -0.35
N VAL A 106 -24.10 1.61 0.26
CA VAL A 106 -23.90 0.28 0.84
C VAL A 106 -24.63 0.25 2.18
N ALA A 107 -25.80 -0.38 2.20
CA ALA A 107 -26.50 -0.69 3.45
C ALA A 107 -25.75 -1.84 4.15
N ILE A 108 -24.99 -1.51 5.21
CA ILE A 108 -24.47 -2.52 6.12
C ILE A 108 -25.62 -2.97 7.01
N THR A 109 -26.22 -4.12 6.70
CA THR A 109 -27.11 -4.79 7.65
C THR A 109 -26.25 -5.54 8.66
N SER A 110 -26.21 -5.03 9.90
CA SER A 110 -25.67 -5.74 11.04
C SER A 110 -26.48 -7.03 11.26
N ARG A 111 -25.90 -8.19 10.93
CA ARG A 111 -26.42 -9.45 11.45
C ARG A 111 -26.07 -9.51 12.93
N SER A 112 -27.08 -9.29 13.78
CA SER A 112 -27.04 -9.65 15.19
C SER A 112 -26.66 -11.13 15.29
N ILE A 113 -25.52 -11.39 15.90
CA ILE A 113 -25.23 -12.70 16.48
C ILE A 113 -26.12 -12.79 17.71
N VAL A 114 -27.19 -13.57 17.62
CA VAL A 114 -28.02 -13.98 18.76
C VAL A 114 -27.77 -15.47 18.96
N GLY A 115 -27.42 -15.83 20.20
CA GLY A 115 -27.61 -17.17 20.78
C GLY A 115 -26.50 -18.17 20.51
#